data_AF-A0A535TUN0-F1
#
_entry.id   AF-A0A535TUN0-F1
#
_cell.length_a   1.000
_cell.length_b   1.000
_cell.length_c   1.000
_cell.angle_alpha   90.00
_cell.angle_beta   90.00
_cell.angle_gamma   90.00
#
_symmetry.space_group_name_H-M   'P 1'
#
loop_
_entity.id
_entity.type
_entity.pdbx_description
1 polymer ?
#
loop_
_entity_poly.entity_id
_entity_poly.type
_entity_poly.pdbx_seq_one_letter_code
_entity_poly.pdbx_strand_id
1 'polypeptide(L)'
;MKRSALLPLLIPLVTACTAPAAGNTSGSPIAALAATPKPTPTPTPTPPQLSLASIFGSDKPDLSKYDASQLRVIIATGDVIPAREVNYQTVLHHDWLYPWRKTADYLKSGDLLYINLESPLIKNCPIIHGGFKFCGDARAIAGLDFAGVNVANLANNHLTNFGPARSTASACQGWDFTRFATSAA
;
A
#
# COMPACT_ATOMS: atom_id res chain seq x y z
N MET A 1 1.34 20.52 36.33
CA MET A 1 2.47 19.63 36.68
C MET A 1 3.40 19.55 35.48
N LYS A 2 4.64 20.06 35.62
CA LYS A 2 5.67 20.09 34.58
C LYS A 2 6.16 18.66 34.30
N ARG A 3 6.23 18.25 33.02
CA ARG A 3 6.91 17.01 32.61
C ARG A 3 7.99 17.35 31.59
N SER A 4 9.21 16.99 31.95
CA SER A 4 10.48 17.34 31.32
C SER A 4 10.65 16.72 29.93
N ALA A 5 11.26 17.48 29.03
CA ALA A 5 11.68 17.02 27.71
C ALA A 5 12.93 16.12 27.84
N LEU A 6 12.89 14.94 27.20
CA LEU A 6 14.04 14.06 26.98
C LEU A 6 14.59 14.33 25.58
N LEU A 7 15.87 14.72 25.52
CA LEU A 7 16.64 14.97 24.30
C LEU A 7 17.15 13.63 23.74
N PRO A 8 16.99 13.29 22.45
CA PRO A 8 17.57 12.07 21.90
C PRO A 8 19.03 12.29 21.49
N LEU A 9 19.91 11.43 21.99
CA LEU A 9 21.33 11.36 21.64
C LEU A 9 21.49 10.59 20.31
N LEU A 10 21.90 11.29 19.25
CA LEU A 10 22.26 10.70 17.95
C LEU A 10 23.68 10.09 18.02
N ILE A 11 23.80 8.80 17.78
CA ILE A 11 25.09 8.10 17.58
C ILE A 11 25.14 7.63 16.11
N PRO A 12 26.12 8.03 15.29
CA PRO A 12 26.26 7.54 13.93
C PRO A 12 27.00 6.20 13.93
N LEU A 13 26.35 5.14 13.45
CA LEU A 13 26.98 3.83 13.23
C LEU A 13 27.57 3.82 11.81
N VAL A 14 28.90 3.86 11.72
CA VAL A 14 29.64 3.73 10.46
C VAL A 14 29.98 2.25 10.27
N THR A 15 29.33 1.59 9.32
CA THR A 15 29.61 0.19 8.94
C THR A 15 30.70 0.15 7.87
N ALA A 16 31.90 -0.27 8.26
CA ALA A 16 32.97 -0.63 7.34
C ALA A 16 32.84 -2.10 6.92
N CYS A 17 32.79 -2.38 5.62
CA CYS A 17 32.90 -3.73 5.07
C CYS A 17 34.37 -4.16 5.03
N THR A 18 34.72 -5.22 5.75
CA THR A 18 35.99 -5.94 5.55
C THR A 18 35.70 -7.42 5.33
N ALA A 19 36.10 -7.94 4.17
CA ALA A 19 36.03 -9.36 3.85
C ALA A 19 37.15 -10.14 4.59
N PRO A 20 36.88 -11.33 5.16
CA PRO A 20 37.93 -12.15 5.76
C PRO A 20 38.76 -12.88 4.69
N ALA A 21 40.08 -12.88 4.89
CA ALA A 21 41.05 -13.63 4.12
C ALA A 21 40.98 -15.14 4.42
N ALA A 22 41.30 -15.95 3.41
CA ALA A 22 41.35 -17.41 3.47
C ALA A 22 42.50 -17.90 4.36
N GLY A 23 42.17 -18.77 5.33
CA GLY A 23 43.13 -19.52 6.13
C GLY A 23 42.92 -21.02 5.96
N ASN A 24 43.98 -21.75 5.61
CA ASN A 24 44.02 -23.20 5.55
C ASN A 24 43.96 -23.80 6.97
N THR A 25 43.09 -24.78 7.18
CA THR A 25 43.14 -25.64 8.38
C THR A 25 43.06 -27.12 7.99
N SER A 26 44.03 -27.85 8.52
CA SER A 26 44.30 -29.28 8.41
C SER A 26 43.09 -30.18 8.70
N GLY A 27 43.09 -31.35 8.05
CA GLY A 27 42.05 -32.37 8.15
C GLY A 27 41.86 -32.93 9.57
N SER A 28 40.59 -33.04 9.96
CA SER A 28 40.11 -33.83 11.10
C SER A 28 39.45 -35.11 10.58
N PRO A 29 39.49 -36.23 11.34
CA PRO A 29 38.96 -37.50 10.89
C PRO A 29 37.44 -37.45 10.78
N ILE A 30 36.91 -37.96 9.67
CA ILE A 30 35.47 -38.07 9.43
C ILE A 30 34.90 -39.12 10.38
N ALA A 31 34.20 -38.68 11.42
CA ALA A 31 33.26 -39.51 12.15
C ALA A 31 32.13 -39.90 11.19
N ALA A 32 31.87 -41.21 11.05
CA ALA A 32 30.76 -41.71 10.25
C ALA A 32 29.44 -41.15 10.81
N LEU A 33 28.82 -40.24 10.07
CA LEU A 33 27.49 -39.72 10.36
C LEU A 33 26.49 -40.88 10.28
N ALA A 34 25.86 -41.18 11.41
CA ALA A 34 24.70 -42.05 11.46
C ALA A 34 23.61 -41.51 10.51
N ALA A 35 22.97 -42.41 9.77
CA ALA A 35 21.94 -42.05 8.80
C ALA A 35 20.79 -41.29 9.50
N THR A 36 20.63 -40.01 9.15
CA THR A 36 19.49 -39.20 9.57
C THR A 36 18.19 -39.81 9.05
N PRO A 37 17.14 -39.93 9.88
CA PRO A 37 15.84 -40.43 9.43
C PRO A 37 15.30 -39.54 8.31
N LYS A 38 14.87 -40.17 7.21
CA LYS A 38 14.30 -39.49 6.05
C LYS A 38 13.05 -38.70 6.51
N PRO A 39 12.98 -37.38 6.29
CA PRO A 39 11.80 -36.61 6.68
C PRO A 39 10.58 -37.17 5.95
N THR A 40 9.56 -37.56 6.71
CA THR A 40 8.27 -37.95 6.17
C THR A 40 7.65 -36.73 5.49
N PRO A 41 7.26 -36.80 4.21
CA PRO A 41 6.62 -35.67 3.55
C PRO A 41 5.34 -35.32 4.31
N THR A 42 5.31 -34.13 4.90
CA THR A 42 4.09 -33.56 5.44
C THR A 42 3.15 -33.32 4.26
N PRO A 43 1.89 -33.78 4.29
CA PRO A 43 0.97 -33.52 3.21
C PRO A 43 0.87 -32.00 3.02
N THR A 44 1.25 -31.52 1.84
CA THR A 44 1.04 -30.12 1.47
C THR A 44 -0.46 -29.86 1.54
N PRO A 45 -0.95 -28.92 2.36
CA PRO A 45 -2.36 -28.59 2.37
C PRO A 45 -2.75 -28.11 0.97
N THR A 46 -3.60 -28.88 0.29
CA THR A 46 -4.17 -28.47 -0.99
C THR A 46 -5.15 -27.33 -0.69
N PRO A 47 -4.95 -26.12 -1.24
CA PRO A 47 -5.92 -25.06 -1.09
C PRO A 47 -7.26 -25.52 -1.66
N PRO A 48 -8.40 -25.10 -1.08
CA PRO A 48 -9.69 -25.35 -1.70
C PRO A 48 -9.71 -24.79 -3.12
N GLN A 49 -10.37 -25.51 -4.03
CA GLN A 49 -10.45 -25.12 -5.43
C GLN A 49 -11.21 -23.80 -5.54
N LEU A 50 -10.56 -22.76 -6.08
CA LEU A 50 -11.17 -21.45 -6.29
C LEU A 50 -12.27 -21.56 -7.34
N SER A 51 -13.45 -21.04 -7.02
CA SER A 51 -14.57 -20.84 -7.96
C SER A 51 -15.01 -19.39 -7.98
N LEU A 52 -15.63 -18.95 -9.08
CA LEU A 52 -16.22 -17.61 -9.13
C LEU A 52 -17.26 -17.41 -8.02
N ALA A 53 -18.02 -18.43 -7.65
CA ALA A 53 -18.96 -18.38 -6.52
C ALA A 53 -18.24 -18.21 -5.18
N SER A 54 -17.04 -18.78 -5.00
CA SER A 54 -16.25 -18.55 -3.79
C SER A 54 -15.55 -17.19 -3.74
N ILE A 55 -15.40 -16.52 -4.89
CA ILE A 55 -14.74 -15.19 -5.00
C ILE A 55 -15.77 -14.06 -4.99
N PHE A 56 -16.90 -14.24 -5.69
CA PHE A 56 -17.94 -13.25 -5.94
C PHE A 56 -19.30 -13.64 -5.34
N GLY A 57 -19.34 -14.70 -4.53
CA GLY A 57 -20.55 -15.11 -3.82
C GLY A 57 -21.01 -14.04 -2.85
N SER A 58 -22.32 -13.93 -2.69
CA SER A 58 -22.96 -13.02 -1.74
C SER A 58 -22.88 -13.51 -0.28
N ASP A 59 -22.41 -14.74 -0.06
CA ASP A 59 -22.29 -15.33 1.26
C ASP A 59 -21.12 -14.72 2.01
N LYS A 60 -21.42 -14.03 3.10
CA LYS A 60 -20.39 -13.51 4.01
C LYS A 60 -19.75 -14.69 4.75
N PRO A 61 -18.42 -14.68 4.96
CA PRO A 61 -17.78 -15.70 5.78
C PRO A 61 -18.38 -15.67 7.20
N ASP A 62 -18.58 -16.85 7.80
CA ASP A 62 -18.93 -16.93 9.22
C ASP A 62 -17.73 -16.53 10.07
N LEU A 63 -17.87 -15.38 10.73
CA LEU A 63 -16.84 -14.80 11.59
C LEU A 63 -17.12 -15.02 13.09
N SER A 64 -18.19 -15.73 13.45
CA SER A 64 -18.64 -15.89 14.85
C SER A 64 -17.61 -16.56 15.77
N LYS A 65 -16.68 -17.31 15.20
CA LYS A 65 -15.59 -18.00 15.93
C LYS A 65 -14.38 -17.12 16.24
N TYR A 66 -14.31 -15.90 15.71
CA TYR A 66 -13.19 -14.98 15.93
C TYR A 66 -13.57 -13.89 16.93
N ASP A 67 -12.59 -13.41 17.70
CA ASP A 67 -12.79 -12.24 18.55
C ASP A 67 -13.00 -11.00 17.69
N ALA A 68 -14.18 -10.39 17.80
CA ALA A 68 -14.54 -9.17 17.08
C ALA A 68 -13.54 -8.02 17.30
N SER A 69 -12.89 -7.95 18.47
CA SER A 69 -11.88 -6.91 18.76
C SER A 69 -10.60 -7.05 17.91
N GLN A 70 -10.34 -8.26 17.40
CA GLN A 70 -9.17 -8.61 16.60
C GLN A 70 -9.48 -8.67 15.10
N LEU A 71 -10.77 -8.57 14.71
CA LEU A 71 -11.16 -8.54 13.31
C LEU A 71 -10.87 -7.16 12.71
N ARG A 72 -10.37 -7.14 11.48
CA ARG A 72 -10.18 -5.92 10.68
C ARG A 72 -10.73 -6.13 9.29
N VAL A 73 -11.44 -5.11 8.78
CA VAL A 73 -11.99 -5.06 7.43
C VAL A 73 -11.15 -4.11 6.59
N ILE A 74 -10.54 -4.65 5.54
CA ILE A 74 -9.81 -3.85 4.55
C ILE A 74 -10.68 -3.75 3.31
N ILE A 75 -10.94 -2.52 2.86
CA ILE A 75 -11.49 -2.24 1.54
C ILE A 75 -10.31 -1.95 0.63
N ALA A 76 -10.13 -2.78 -0.40
CA ALA A 76 -9.12 -2.57 -1.42
C ALA A 76 -9.78 -2.27 -2.76
N THR A 77 -9.34 -1.20 -3.41
CA THR A 77 -9.76 -0.88 -4.79
C THR A 77 -8.63 -1.18 -5.77
N GLY A 78 -9.01 -1.28 -7.05
CA GLY A 78 -8.04 -1.32 -8.14
C GLY A 78 -7.43 0.06 -8.43
N ASP A 79 -7.11 0.27 -9.70
CA ASP A 79 -6.45 1.48 -10.15
C ASP A 79 -7.33 2.72 -10.04
N VAL A 80 -6.79 3.74 -9.39
CA VAL A 80 -7.41 5.04 -9.18
C VAL A 80 -6.64 6.04 -10.03
N ILE A 81 -7.28 6.52 -11.09
CA ILE A 81 -6.72 7.48 -12.05
C ILE A 81 -7.47 8.82 -11.95
N PRO A 82 -7.11 9.74 -11.06
CA PRO A 82 -7.67 11.10 -11.01
C PRO A 82 -7.09 12.00 -12.12
N ALA A 83 -6.90 11.43 -13.31
CA ALA A 83 -6.39 12.09 -14.50
C ALA A 83 -7.37 11.91 -15.66
N ARG A 84 -7.07 12.52 -16.80
CA ARG A 84 -7.90 12.45 -18.01
C ARG A 84 -9.33 12.92 -17.74
N GLU A 85 -10.31 12.10 -18.12
CA GLU A 85 -11.73 12.43 -18.01
C GLU A 85 -12.19 12.59 -16.56
N VAL A 86 -11.60 11.86 -15.61
CA VAL A 86 -11.91 12.04 -14.19
C VAL A 86 -11.50 13.45 -13.74
N ASN A 87 -10.31 13.91 -14.12
CA ASN A 87 -9.87 15.27 -13.81
C ASN A 87 -10.73 16.32 -14.52
N TYR A 88 -11.05 16.11 -15.80
CA TYR A 88 -11.92 17.01 -16.56
C TYR A 88 -13.31 17.15 -15.93
N GLN A 89 -13.99 16.04 -15.61
CA GLN A 89 -15.31 16.06 -14.99
C GLN A 89 -15.25 16.75 -13.62
N THR A 90 -14.21 16.48 -12.84
CA THR A 90 -14.00 17.12 -11.54
C THR A 90 -13.87 18.65 -11.65
N VAL A 91 -13.14 19.14 -12.66
CA VAL A 91 -12.99 20.58 -12.94
C VAL A 91 -14.30 21.18 -13.48
N LEU A 92 -14.97 20.49 -14.40
CA LEU A 92 -16.25 20.91 -15.00
C LEU A 92 -17.35 21.06 -13.94
N HIS A 93 -17.41 20.14 -12.99
CA HIS A 93 -18.37 20.17 -11.87
C HIS A 93 -17.96 21.12 -10.74
N HIS A 94 -16.76 21.72 -10.81
CA HIS A 94 -16.18 22.53 -9.73
C HIS A 94 -16.16 21.78 -8.37
N ASP A 95 -15.95 20.46 -8.41
CA ASP A 95 -16.15 19.60 -7.24
C ASP A 95 -15.13 18.46 -7.19
N TRP A 96 -14.08 18.65 -6.36
CA TRP A 96 -13.01 17.66 -6.15
C TRP A 96 -13.46 16.35 -5.51
N LEU A 97 -14.69 16.32 -4.99
CA LEU A 97 -15.28 15.13 -4.38
C LEU A 97 -16.15 14.35 -5.37
N TYR A 98 -16.44 14.92 -6.55
CA TYR A 98 -17.40 14.41 -7.52
C TYR A 98 -17.27 12.90 -7.80
N PRO A 99 -16.07 12.34 -8.08
CA PRO A 99 -15.92 10.91 -8.35
C PRO A 99 -16.25 10.01 -7.16
N TRP A 100 -16.24 10.55 -5.95
CA TRP A 100 -16.28 9.81 -4.69
C TRP A 100 -17.64 9.88 -4.00
N ARG A 101 -18.47 10.88 -4.29
CA ARG A 101 -19.72 11.14 -3.55
C ARG A 101 -20.66 9.94 -3.43
N LYS A 102 -20.72 9.11 -4.47
CA LYS A 102 -21.64 7.96 -4.50
C LYS A 102 -21.08 6.69 -3.85
N THR A 103 -19.78 6.67 -3.54
CA THR A 103 -19.08 5.47 -3.06
C THR A 103 -18.41 5.68 -1.71
N ALA A 104 -18.18 6.92 -1.28
CA ALA A 104 -17.43 7.23 -0.06
C ALA A 104 -18.01 6.57 1.20
N ASP A 105 -19.33 6.47 1.35
CA ASP A 105 -19.94 5.83 2.51
C ASP A 105 -19.59 4.33 2.60
N TYR A 106 -19.59 3.64 1.46
CA TYR A 106 -19.14 2.25 1.40
C TYR A 106 -17.64 2.16 1.66
N LEU A 107 -16.84 3.00 1.01
CA LEU A 107 -15.38 3.00 1.16
C LEU A 107 -14.92 3.27 2.59
N LYS A 108 -15.68 4.04 3.37
CA LYS A 108 -15.46 4.32 4.79
C LYS A 108 -15.98 3.26 5.74
N SER A 109 -16.70 2.24 5.24
CA SER A 109 -17.25 1.20 6.10
C SER A 109 -16.20 0.18 6.58
N GLY A 110 -15.00 0.17 5.97
CA GLY A 110 -13.86 -0.62 6.41
C GLY A 110 -12.98 0.13 7.41
N ASP A 111 -12.16 -0.60 8.16
CA ASP A 111 -11.16 -0.04 9.07
C ASP A 111 -9.99 0.60 8.31
N LEU A 112 -9.72 0.11 7.10
CA LEU A 112 -8.67 0.59 6.22
C LEU A 112 -9.11 0.57 4.75
N LEU A 113 -8.92 1.68 4.05
CA LEU A 113 -9.03 1.81 2.61
C LEU A 113 -7.64 1.84 1.96
N TYR A 114 -7.41 0.88 1.07
CA TYR A 114 -6.22 0.76 0.24
C TYR A 114 -6.58 1.00 -1.23
N ILE A 115 -5.81 1.84 -1.92
CA ILE A 115 -5.96 2.08 -3.36
C ILE A 115 -4.64 1.85 -4.11
N ASN A 116 -4.71 1.55 -5.40
CA ASN A 116 -3.58 1.67 -6.30
C ASN A 116 -3.65 3.01 -7.06
N LEU A 117 -2.85 3.99 -6.68
CA LEU A 117 -2.86 5.29 -7.35
C LEU A 117 -2.05 5.19 -8.65
N GLU A 118 -2.72 5.42 -9.78
CA GLU A 118 -2.18 5.17 -11.11
C GLU A 118 -1.82 6.45 -11.87
N SER A 119 -2.00 7.62 -11.26
CA SER A 119 -1.52 8.89 -11.81
C SER A 119 -0.79 9.75 -10.79
N PRO A 120 0.25 10.52 -11.21
CA PRO A 120 0.83 11.54 -10.35
C PRO A 120 -0.16 12.70 -10.15
N LEU A 121 -0.18 13.25 -8.92
CA LEU A 121 -0.96 14.43 -8.57
C LEU A 121 -0.09 15.69 -8.64
N ILE A 122 -0.36 16.56 -9.59
CA ILE A 122 0.53 17.63 -10.02
C ILE A 122 -0.18 18.98 -9.91
N LYS A 123 0.51 19.99 -9.36
CA LYS A 123 0.01 21.37 -9.35
C LYS A 123 -0.12 21.91 -10.77
N ASN A 124 -1.20 22.65 -11.04
CA ASN A 124 -1.46 23.27 -12.34
C ASN A 124 -1.46 22.26 -13.49
N CYS A 125 -2.01 21.08 -13.23
CA CYS A 125 -2.16 20.04 -14.23
C CYS A 125 -3.09 20.52 -15.36
N PRO A 126 -2.66 20.53 -16.63
CA PRO A 126 -3.54 20.88 -17.73
C PRO A 126 -4.63 19.82 -17.91
N ILE A 127 -5.79 20.23 -18.44
CA ILE A 127 -6.81 19.27 -18.87
C ILE A 127 -6.27 18.50 -20.07
N ILE A 128 -6.26 17.18 -19.93
CA ILE A 128 -5.85 16.23 -20.97
C ILE A 128 -7.03 15.29 -21.19
N HIS A 129 -7.41 15.07 -22.44
CA HIS A 129 -8.42 14.07 -22.78
C HIS A 129 -7.73 12.83 -23.36
N GLY A 130 -8.13 11.64 -22.90
CA GLY A 130 -7.64 10.36 -23.43
C GLY A 130 -6.11 10.17 -23.40
N GLY A 131 -5.63 9.19 -24.19
CA GLY A 131 -4.21 8.88 -24.35
C GLY A 131 -3.51 8.33 -23.09
N PHE A 132 -2.18 8.21 -23.17
CA PHE A 132 -1.28 7.74 -22.10
C PHE A 132 -0.50 8.88 -21.44
N LYS A 133 -1.13 10.05 -21.29
CA LYS A 133 -0.57 11.17 -20.52
C LYS A 133 -1.41 11.36 -19.27
N PHE A 134 -0.94 10.80 -18.15
CA PHE A 134 -1.68 10.83 -16.90
C PHE A 134 -1.17 11.96 -16.02
N CYS A 135 -1.89 13.08 -16.10
CA CYS A 135 -1.71 14.20 -15.19
C CYS A 135 -3.00 14.31 -14.35
N GLY A 136 -2.90 14.02 -13.07
CA GLY A 136 -3.96 14.34 -12.10
C GLY A 136 -3.68 15.68 -11.45
N ASP A 137 -4.71 16.48 -11.18
CA ASP A 137 -4.53 17.72 -10.46
C ASP A 137 -4.29 17.43 -8.96
N ALA A 138 -3.35 18.14 -8.34
CA ALA A 138 -3.04 18.01 -6.92
C ALA A 138 -4.27 18.18 -6.00
N ARG A 139 -5.28 18.93 -6.43
CA ARG A 139 -6.53 19.12 -5.67
C ARG A 139 -7.37 17.84 -5.54
N ALA A 140 -7.11 16.82 -6.37
CA ALA A 140 -7.77 15.51 -6.25
C ALA A 140 -7.46 14.79 -4.92
N ILE A 141 -6.42 15.22 -4.19
CA ILE A 141 -6.16 14.77 -2.80
C ILE A 141 -7.41 14.96 -1.93
N ALA A 142 -8.18 16.04 -2.12
CA ALA A 142 -9.42 16.27 -1.35
C ALA A 142 -10.45 15.15 -1.54
N GLY A 143 -10.51 14.56 -2.74
CA GLY A 143 -11.37 13.41 -3.03
C GLY A 143 -10.88 12.13 -2.35
N LEU A 144 -9.56 11.89 -2.35
CA LEU A 144 -8.95 10.77 -1.64
C LEU A 144 -9.18 10.85 -0.12
N ASP A 145 -8.99 12.03 0.46
CA ASP A 145 -9.30 12.31 1.87
C ASP A 145 -10.79 12.12 2.16
N PHE A 146 -11.65 12.66 1.31
CA PHE A 146 -13.08 12.53 1.46
C PHE A 146 -13.55 11.08 1.36
N ALA A 147 -12.91 10.24 0.54
CA ALA A 147 -13.20 8.82 0.45
C ALA A 147 -12.67 8.00 1.64
N GLY A 148 -11.82 8.60 2.48
CA GLY A 148 -11.19 7.93 3.62
C GLY A 148 -9.99 7.08 3.23
N VAL A 149 -9.30 7.41 2.12
CA VAL A 149 -8.12 6.64 1.69
C VAL A 149 -7.05 6.71 2.76
N ASN A 150 -6.67 5.53 3.26
CA ASN A 150 -5.56 5.41 4.20
C ASN A 150 -4.30 5.19 3.39
N VAL A 151 -4.21 4.08 2.65
CA VAL A 151 -3.00 3.69 1.91
C VAL A 151 -3.20 3.94 0.42
N ALA A 152 -2.27 4.66 -0.20
CA ALA A 152 -2.15 4.73 -1.65
C ALA A 152 -0.84 4.09 -2.10
N ASN A 153 -0.95 2.96 -2.79
CA ASN A 153 0.19 2.35 -3.46
C ASN A 153 0.56 3.13 -4.72
N LEU A 154 1.84 3.43 -4.86
CA LEU A 154 2.41 4.14 -6.00
C LEU A 154 3.17 3.20 -6.95
N ALA A 155 3.26 1.90 -6.63
CA ALA A 155 3.90 0.89 -7.48
C ALA A 155 2.98 0.52 -8.65
N ASN A 156 2.64 1.52 -9.46
CA ASN A 156 1.88 1.38 -10.69
C ASN A 156 2.74 1.84 -11.89
N ASN A 157 2.61 1.15 -13.01
CA ASN A 157 3.39 1.36 -14.23
C ASN A 157 3.12 2.68 -14.97
N HIS A 158 2.07 3.42 -14.60
CA HIS A 158 1.71 4.68 -15.27
C HIS A 158 2.12 5.95 -14.52
N LEU A 159 2.75 5.86 -13.34
CA LEU A 159 3.17 7.05 -12.59
C LEU A 159 4.11 8.00 -13.35
N THR A 160 4.83 7.50 -14.35
CA THR A 160 5.78 8.29 -15.17
C THR A 160 5.20 8.76 -16.51
N ASN A 161 3.90 8.51 -16.77
CA ASN A 161 3.24 8.89 -18.03
C ASN A 161 3.16 10.41 -18.29
N PHE A 162 3.45 11.23 -17.27
CA PHE A 162 3.56 12.69 -17.42
C PHE A 162 5.00 13.21 -17.23
N GLY A 163 5.98 12.32 -17.43
CA GLY A 163 7.41 12.64 -17.45
C GLY A 163 8.20 11.95 -16.32
N PRO A 164 9.49 11.68 -16.55
CA PRO A 164 10.33 10.89 -15.63
C PRO A 164 10.70 11.63 -14.33
N ALA A 165 10.67 12.97 -14.31
CA ALA A 165 11.07 13.78 -13.15
C ALA A 165 10.01 13.83 -12.02
N ARG A 166 8.96 13.01 -12.09
CA ARG A 166 7.80 13.07 -11.19
C ARG A 166 7.50 11.71 -10.55
N SER A 167 8.56 11.01 -10.13
CA SER A 167 8.47 9.82 -9.30
C SER A 167 8.06 10.19 -7.86
N THR A 168 7.30 9.28 -7.22
CA THR A 168 6.84 9.18 -5.82
C THR A 168 6.73 10.46 -4.97
N ALA A 169 7.79 11.23 -4.80
CA ALA A 169 7.82 12.49 -4.05
C ALA A 169 6.85 13.57 -4.59
N SER A 170 6.56 13.59 -5.89
CA SER A 170 5.54 14.49 -6.46
C SER A 170 4.14 13.90 -6.52
N ALA A 171 4.01 12.57 -6.44
CA ALA A 171 2.72 11.90 -6.67
C ALA A 171 1.67 12.25 -5.60
N CYS A 172 2.11 12.56 -4.37
CA CYS A 172 1.25 12.96 -3.26
C CYS A 172 1.80 14.21 -2.55
N GLN A 173 2.39 15.15 -3.30
CA GLN A 173 3.05 16.32 -2.71
C GLN A 173 2.01 17.20 -2.00
N GLY A 174 2.05 17.20 -0.66
CA GLY A 174 1.07 17.91 0.19
C GLY A 174 0.03 17.01 0.85
N TRP A 175 0.09 15.70 0.65
CA TRP A 175 -0.73 14.75 1.39
C TRP A 175 -0.09 14.41 2.73
N ASP A 176 -0.83 14.64 3.82
CA ASP A 176 -0.35 14.38 5.17
C ASP A 176 -0.58 12.91 5.56
N PHE A 177 0.46 12.10 5.40
CA PHE A 177 0.46 10.68 5.80
C PHE A 177 0.40 10.47 7.32
N THR A 178 0.44 11.51 8.16
CA THR A 178 0.42 11.34 9.63
C THR A 178 -0.97 11.04 10.20
N ARG A 179 -2.03 11.12 9.38
CA ARG A 179 -3.42 10.82 9.81
C ARG A 179 -3.71 9.34 10.12
N PHE A 180 -2.77 8.43 9.86
CA PHE A 180 -2.93 7.00 10.14
C PHE A 180 -3.08 6.65 11.63
N ALA A 181 -2.71 7.53 12.56
CA ALA A 181 -2.61 7.19 13.97
C ALA A 181 -3.89 7.45 14.80
N THR A 182 -4.95 8.06 14.23
CA THR A 182 -6.06 8.60 15.05
C THR A 182 -7.43 7.98 14.84
N SER A 183 -7.60 7.00 13.94
CA SER A 183 -8.91 6.37 13.67
C SER A 183 -9.08 4.96 14.22
N ALA A 184 -8.09 4.43 14.95
CA ALA A 184 -8.21 3.19 15.70
C ALA A 184 -8.31 3.51 17.21
N ALA A 185 -9.51 3.91 17.66
CA ALA A 185 -9.88 4.02 19.06
C ALA A 185 -11.35 3.63 19.24
#